data_AF-A0A0K9H4B5-F1
#
_entry.id   AF-A0A0K9H4B5-F1
#
_cell.length_a   1.000
_cell.length_b   1.000
_cell.length_c   1.000
_cell.angle_alpha   90.00
_cell.angle_beta   90.00
_cell.angle_gamma   90.00
#
_symmetry.space_group_name_H-M   'P 1'
#
loop_
_entity.id
_entity.type
_entity.pdbx_description
1 polymer ?
#
loop_
_entity_poly.entity_id
_entity_poly.type
_entity_poly.pdbx_seq_one_letter_code
_entity_poly.pdbx_strand_id
1 'polypeptide(L)'
;MFLFFGPLFYYYTDYKVEQAYADKLKVIYQLMDRNAFKAETIVSSYSSGQGVVSRYGEGIVAGKNNSFEYVQDEQIVQSLEQESAKCHDLLSELPDPPKEMMEAYSALLDAHITYKQYIRLALHPQEPSAKFVQKERKLKQELNSSLALVKNSITQL
;
A
#
# COMPACT_ATOMS: atom_id res chain seq x y z
N MET A 1 -41.64 -0.05 -37.54
CA MET A 1 -41.23 1.17 -36.81
C MET A 1 -40.23 0.73 -35.76
N PHE A 2 -38.94 0.70 -36.10
CA PHE A 2 -37.87 0.19 -35.23
C PHE A 2 -36.92 1.32 -34.89
N LEU A 3 -37.16 2.01 -33.78
CA LEU A 3 -36.21 2.93 -33.14
C LEU A 3 -36.47 2.85 -31.63
N PHE A 4 -35.44 3.03 -30.80
CA PHE A 4 -35.44 3.02 -29.31
C PHE A 4 -34.92 1.77 -28.57
N PHE A 5 -33.92 1.05 -29.11
CA PHE A 5 -33.05 0.19 -28.26
C PHE A 5 -31.62 0.72 -28.06
N GLY A 6 -31.25 1.81 -28.74
CA GLY A 6 -29.91 2.40 -28.69
C GLY A 6 -29.45 2.94 -27.31
N PRO A 7 -30.25 3.71 -26.56
CA PRO A 7 -29.75 4.36 -25.34
C PRO A 7 -29.54 3.37 -24.18
N LEU A 8 -30.38 2.34 -24.05
CA LEU A 8 -30.24 1.32 -23.00
C LEU A 8 -29.01 0.42 -23.20
N PHE A 9 -28.65 0.13 -24.45
CA PHE A 9 -27.46 -0.67 -24.75
C PHE A 9 -26.16 0.09 -24.46
N TYR A 10 -26.12 1.39 -24.78
CA TYR A 10 -24.96 2.25 -24.50
C TYR A 10 -24.69 2.40 -23.00
N TYR A 11 -25.72 2.67 -22.21
CA TYR A 11 -25.59 2.75 -20.75
C TYR A 11 -25.11 1.44 -20.12
N TYR A 12 -25.56 0.29 -20.65
CA TYR A 12 -25.16 -1.02 -20.15
C TYR A 12 -23.70 -1.37 -20.47
N THR A 13 -23.17 -0.91 -21.62
CA THR A 13 -21.77 -1.12 -21.96
C THR A 13 -20.85 -0.23 -21.14
N ASP A 14 -21.20 1.03 -20.92
CA ASP A 14 -20.38 1.97 -20.14
C ASP A 14 -20.28 1.54 -18.68
N TYR A 15 -21.40 1.12 -18.07
CA TYR A 15 -21.42 0.59 -16.70
C TYR A 15 -20.49 -0.63 -16.52
N LYS A 16 -20.46 -1.55 -17.49
CA LYS A 16 -19.55 -2.71 -17.43
C LYS A 16 -18.08 -2.32 -17.53
N VAL A 17 -17.77 -1.31 -18.33
CA VAL A 17 -16.41 -0.79 -18.47
C VAL A 17 -15.98 -0.11 -17.16
N GLU A 18 -16.84 0.69 -16.55
CA GLU A 18 -16.60 1.33 -15.25
C GLU A 18 -16.38 0.30 -14.14
N GLN A 19 -17.24 -0.71 -14.05
CA GLN A 19 -17.12 -1.77 -13.05
C GLN A 19 -15.82 -2.58 -13.22
N ALA A 20 -15.48 -2.95 -14.45
CA ALA A 20 -14.21 -3.64 -14.73
C ALA A 20 -12.99 -2.77 -14.40
N TYR A 21 -13.08 -1.46 -14.62
CA TYR A 21 -12.03 -0.51 -14.25
C TYR A 21 -11.91 -0.38 -12.72
N ALA A 22 -13.03 -0.26 -12.02
CA ALA A 22 -13.11 -0.21 -10.56
C ALA A 22 -12.49 -1.46 -9.92
N ASP A 23 -12.72 -2.65 -10.49
CA ASP A 23 -12.09 -3.90 -10.04
C ASP A 23 -10.56 -3.87 -10.20
N LYS A 24 -10.03 -3.30 -11.29
CA LYS A 24 -8.59 -3.14 -11.48
C LYS A 24 -7.98 -2.17 -10.46
N LEU A 25 -8.59 -1.01 -10.26
CA LEU A 25 -8.18 -0.08 -9.20
C LEU A 25 -8.23 -0.76 -7.82
N LYS A 26 -9.24 -1.61 -7.62
CA LYS A 26 -9.44 -2.35 -6.38
C LYS A 26 -8.29 -3.29 -6.06
N VAL A 27 -7.87 -4.07 -7.04
CA VAL A 27 -6.71 -4.96 -6.90
C VAL A 27 -5.46 -4.17 -6.51
N ILE A 28 -5.23 -3.02 -7.13
CA ILE A 28 -4.03 -2.22 -6.89
C ILE A 28 -4.06 -1.56 -5.51
N TYR A 29 -5.16 -0.92 -5.12
CA TYR A 29 -5.22 -0.30 -3.79
C TYR A 29 -5.06 -1.35 -2.68
N GLN A 30 -5.64 -2.55 -2.85
CA GLN A 30 -5.50 -3.61 -1.85
C GLN A 30 -4.07 -4.14 -1.77
N LEU A 31 -3.36 -4.18 -2.91
CA LEU A 31 -1.96 -4.55 -2.92
C LEU A 31 -1.11 -3.49 -2.21
N MET A 32 -1.34 -2.20 -2.47
CA MET A 32 -0.67 -1.10 -1.75
C MET A 32 -0.91 -1.17 -0.25
N ASP A 33 -2.15 -1.41 0.18
CA ASP A 33 -2.53 -1.52 1.60
C ASP A 33 -1.81 -2.69 2.31
N ARG A 34 -1.79 -3.87 1.68
CA ARG A 34 -1.05 -5.04 2.21
C ARG A 34 0.45 -4.79 2.27
N ASN A 35 1.01 -4.18 1.23
CA ASN A 35 2.43 -3.86 1.18
C ASN A 35 2.80 -2.80 2.22
N ALA A 36 1.92 -1.83 2.48
CA ALA A 36 2.09 -0.85 3.54
C ALA A 36 2.13 -1.52 4.92
N PHE A 37 1.27 -2.51 5.18
CA PHE A 37 1.31 -3.28 6.42
C PHE A 37 2.63 -4.06 6.60
N LYS A 38 3.15 -4.67 5.52
CA LYS A 38 4.47 -5.32 5.54
C LYS A 38 5.59 -4.32 5.81
N ALA A 39 5.56 -3.16 5.15
CA ALA A 39 6.50 -2.09 5.36
C ALA A 39 6.48 -1.57 6.81
N GLU A 40 5.31 -1.45 7.42
CA GLU A 40 5.17 -1.10 8.84
C GLU A 40 5.85 -2.13 9.75
N THR A 41 5.68 -3.42 9.44
CA THR A 41 6.31 -4.50 10.21
C THR A 41 7.85 -4.36 10.17
N ILE A 42 8.42 -4.15 8.99
CA ILE A 42 9.86 -3.95 8.80
C ILE A 42 10.36 -2.68 9.51
N VAL A 43 9.65 -1.55 9.37
CA VAL A 43 10.10 -0.30 10.00
C VAL A 43 10.04 -0.39 11.52
N SER A 44 9.04 -1.09 12.07
CA SER A 44 8.92 -1.29 13.51
C SER A 44 10.05 -2.16 14.08
N SER A 45 10.57 -3.14 13.32
CA SER A 45 11.70 -3.97 13.76
C SER A 45 13.01 -3.17 13.89
N TYR A 46 13.20 -2.12 13.09
CA TYR A 46 14.33 -1.20 13.25
C TYR A 46 14.28 -0.41 14.56
N SER A 47 13.08 -0.10 15.06
CA SER A 47 12.90 0.66 16.30
C SER A 47 13.10 -0.19 17.56
N SER A 48 12.83 -1.50 17.50
CA SER A 48 13.02 -2.44 18.59
C SER A 48 14.45 -3.00 18.68
N GLY A 49 15.22 -2.96 17.58
CA GLY A 49 16.61 -3.43 17.52
C GLY A 49 17.63 -2.66 18.39
N GLN A 50 17.26 -1.56 19.04
CA GLN A 50 18.09 -0.83 20.02
C GLN A 50 17.58 -0.94 21.47
N GLY A 51 16.62 -1.83 21.76
CA GLY A 51 16.09 -2.05 23.10
C GLY A 51 16.91 -3.03 23.94
N VAL A 52 17.94 -2.52 24.62
CA VAL A 52 18.35 -3.09 25.92
C VAL A 52 17.10 -3.10 26.80
N VAL A 53 16.55 -4.28 27.07
CA VAL A 53 15.53 -4.47 28.10
C VAL A 53 16.20 -4.21 29.45
N SER A 54 16.25 -2.95 29.88
CA SER A 54 16.46 -2.65 31.29
C SER A 54 15.11 -2.82 31.98
N ARG A 55 14.73 -4.07 32.22
CA ARG A 55 13.70 -4.39 33.22
C ARG A 55 14.35 -4.16 34.57
N TYR A 56 13.73 -3.29 35.36
CA TYR A 56 13.97 -3.19 36.79
C TYR A 56 14.02 -4.60 37.40
N GLY A 57 15.21 -4.98 37.87
CA GLY A 57 15.48 -6.10 38.77
C GLY A 57 14.91 -7.45 38.34
N GLU A 58 15.60 -8.16 37.45
CA GLU A 58 15.83 -9.61 37.54
C GLU A 58 16.72 -10.10 36.39
N GLY A 59 17.68 -10.96 36.74
CA GLY A 59 18.71 -11.62 35.92
C GLY A 59 18.67 -11.51 34.39
N ILE A 60 19.79 -11.06 33.83
CA ILE A 60 20.11 -11.14 32.40
C ILE A 60 20.08 -12.60 31.95
N VAL A 61 19.18 -12.96 31.04
CA VAL A 61 19.28 -14.16 30.22
C VAL A 61 19.53 -13.72 28.78
N ALA A 62 20.81 -13.53 28.43
CA ALA A 62 21.25 -13.38 27.05
C ALA A 62 21.13 -14.76 26.36
N GLY A 63 19.92 -15.10 25.92
CA GLY A 63 19.59 -16.41 25.39
C GLY A 63 18.87 -16.33 24.05
N LYS A 64 19.66 -16.13 22.98
CA LYS A 64 19.57 -16.90 21.72
C LYS A 64 18.17 -17.03 21.09
N ASN A 65 17.79 -16.11 20.19
CA ASN A 65 16.87 -16.37 19.07
C ASN A 65 17.00 -15.38 17.87
N ASN A 66 18.12 -14.65 17.73
CA ASN A 66 18.32 -13.65 16.66
C ASN A 66 18.24 -14.22 15.23
N SER A 67 18.42 -15.53 15.03
CA SER A 67 18.42 -16.13 13.69
C SER A 67 17.03 -16.31 13.10
N PHE A 68 15.98 -16.48 13.92
CA PHE A 68 14.62 -16.68 13.40
C PHE A 68 13.96 -15.33 13.05
N GLU A 69 14.22 -14.30 13.86
CA GLU A 69 13.76 -12.93 13.62
C GLU A 69 14.40 -12.34 12.36
N TYR A 70 15.70 -12.57 12.14
CA TYR A 70 16.42 -12.11 10.95
C TYR A 70 15.99 -12.81 9.64
N VAL A 71 15.76 -14.13 9.67
CA VAL A 71 15.31 -14.89 8.49
C VAL A 71 13.86 -14.54 8.12
N GLN A 72 13.02 -14.25 9.11
CA GLN A 72 11.65 -13.78 8.89
C GLN A 72 11.66 -12.37 8.28
N ASP A 73 12.55 -11.48 8.74
CA ASP A 73 12.72 -10.14 8.16
C ASP A 73 13.20 -10.20 6.70
N GLU A 74 14.17 -11.05 6.35
CA GLU A 74 14.63 -11.20 4.96
C GLU A 74 13.54 -11.69 4.00
N GLN A 75 12.72 -12.66 4.42
CA GLN A 75 11.61 -13.16 3.61
C GLN A 75 10.52 -12.09 3.41
N ILE A 76 10.22 -11.30 4.44
CA ILE A 76 9.25 -10.21 4.35
C ILE A 76 9.79 -9.09 3.44
N VAL A 77 11.07 -8.76 3.53
CA VAL A 77 11.75 -7.78 2.66
C VAL A 77 11.70 -8.21 1.19
N GLN A 78 12.10 -9.45 0.88
CA GLN A 78 12.05 -9.97 -0.50
C GLN A 78 10.62 -10.01 -1.05
N SER A 79 9.65 -10.44 -0.23
CA SER A 79 8.24 -10.41 -0.60
C SER A 79 7.75 -9.00 -0.88
N LEU A 80 8.16 -8.02 -0.06
CA LEU A 80 7.78 -6.62 -0.23
C LEU A 80 8.37 -6.02 -1.52
N GLU A 81 9.62 -6.33 -1.86
CA GLU A 81 10.25 -5.90 -3.11
C GLU A 81 9.48 -6.42 -4.33
N GLN A 82 9.18 -7.73 -4.35
CA GLN A 82 8.46 -8.37 -5.45
C GLN A 82 7.04 -7.81 -5.58
N GLU A 83 6.32 -7.66 -4.48
CA GLU A 83 4.95 -7.14 -4.49
C GLU A 83 4.90 -5.65 -4.82
N SER A 84 5.93 -4.88 -4.44
CA SER A 84 6.06 -3.47 -4.84
C SER A 84 6.32 -3.34 -6.34
N ALA A 85 7.14 -4.22 -6.93
CA ALA A 85 7.34 -4.26 -8.38
C ALA A 85 6.03 -4.61 -9.10
N LYS A 86 5.33 -5.66 -8.64
CA LYS A 86 4.02 -6.03 -9.17
C LYS A 86 2.99 -4.89 -9.08
N CYS A 87 3.00 -4.11 -8.00
CA CYS A 87 2.13 -2.95 -7.87
C CYS A 87 2.43 -1.88 -8.92
N HIS A 88 3.70 -1.65 -9.24
CA HIS A 88 4.11 -0.74 -10.30
C HIS A 88 3.66 -1.24 -11.68
N ASP A 89 3.85 -2.53 -11.96
CA ASP A 89 3.47 -3.15 -13.22
C ASP A 89 1.94 -3.04 -13.45
N LEU A 90 1.13 -3.40 -12.45
CA LEU A 90 -0.33 -3.30 -12.52
C LEU A 90 -0.81 -1.86 -12.75
N LEU A 91 -0.13 -0.87 -12.15
CA LEU A 91 -0.45 0.54 -12.37
C LEU A 91 -0.08 0.98 -13.79
N SER A 92 0.99 0.43 -14.37
CA SER A 92 1.42 0.73 -15.75
C SER A 92 0.53 0.07 -16.81
N GLU A 93 -0.08 -1.06 -16.49
CA GLU A 93 -1.05 -1.78 -17.32
C GLU A 93 -2.48 -1.23 -17.20
N LEU A 94 -2.69 -0.22 -16.35
CA LEU A 94 -4.00 0.38 -16.19
C LEU A 94 -4.39 1.12 -17.48
N PRO A 95 -5.54 0.80 -18.10
CA PRO A 95 -5.99 1.53 -19.28
C PRO A 95 -6.40 2.96 -18.91
N ASP A 96 -6.71 3.79 -19.91
CA ASP A 96 -7.23 5.13 -19.64
C ASP A 96 -8.52 5.07 -18.81
N PRO A 97 -8.67 5.94 -17.78
CA PRO A 97 -9.86 5.95 -16.94
C PRO A 97 -11.11 6.36 -17.72
N PRO A 98 -12.25 5.67 -17.53
CA PRO A 98 -13.56 6.24 -17.82
C PRO A 98 -13.73 7.59 -17.10
N LYS A 99 -14.56 8.47 -17.65
CA LYS A 99 -14.73 9.84 -17.14
C LYS A 99 -15.10 9.86 -15.65
N GLU A 100 -16.04 9.01 -15.26
CA GLU A 100 -16.52 8.90 -13.87
C GLU A 100 -15.47 8.30 -12.92
N MET A 101 -14.43 7.66 -13.45
CA MET A 101 -13.34 7.03 -12.69
C MET A 101 -12.08 7.89 -12.58
N MET A 102 -12.03 9.07 -13.22
CA MET A 102 -10.84 9.93 -13.23
C MET A 102 -10.41 10.35 -11.83
N GLU A 103 -11.36 10.65 -10.93
CA GLU A 103 -11.05 11.03 -9.56
C GLU A 103 -10.42 9.87 -8.78
N ALA A 104 -11.02 8.68 -8.86
CA ALA A 104 -10.49 7.48 -8.23
C ALA A 104 -9.10 7.11 -8.75
N TYR A 105 -8.87 7.26 -10.06
CA TYR A 105 -7.57 7.07 -10.69
C TYR A 105 -6.54 8.08 -10.19
N SER A 106 -6.87 9.38 -10.16
CA SER A 106 -5.97 10.43 -9.66
C SER A 106 -5.59 10.17 -8.20
N ALA A 107 -6.56 9.83 -7.35
CA ALA A 107 -6.31 9.50 -5.95
C ALA A 107 -5.40 8.26 -5.80
N LEU A 108 -5.52 7.28 -6.69
CA LEU A 108 -4.63 6.11 -6.69
C LEU A 108 -3.20 6.48 -7.08
N LEU A 109 -3.01 7.38 -8.04
CA LEU A 109 -1.67 7.88 -8.40
C LEU A 109 -1.01 8.64 -7.25
N ASP A 110 -1.77 9.51 -6.57
CA ASP A 110 -1.29 10.24 -5.39
C ASP A 110 -0.92 9.26 -4.26
N ALA A 111 -1.77 8.26 -4.01
CA ALA A 111 -1.48 7.18 -3.07
C ALA A 111 -0.19 6.44 -3.45
N HIS A 112 0.02 6.14 -4.74
CA HIS A 112 1.23 5.46 -5.22
C HIS A 112 2.51 6.25 -4.98
N ILE A 113 2.48 7.58 -5.08
CA ILE A 113 3.64 8.44 -4.79
C ILE A 113 4.04 8.28 -3.32
N THR A 114 3.09 8.43 -2.41
CA THR A 114 3.33 8.28 -0.95
C THR A 114 3.75 6.85 -0.61
N TYR A 115 3.09 5.86 -1.22
CA TYR A 115 3.41 4.45 -1.10
C TYR A 115 4.88 4.16 -1.44
N LYS A 116 5.38 4.64 -2.58
CA LYS A 116 6.79 4.46 -2.97
C LYS A 116 7.76 5.03 -1.94
N GLN A 117 7.43 6.20 -1.39
CA GLN A 117 8.27 6.81 -0.35
C GLN A 117 8.28 5.99 0.94
N TYR A 118 7.12 5.41 1.32
CA TYR A 118 6.99 4.57 2.49
C TYR A 118 7.72 3.23 2.32
N ILE A 119 7.56 2.55 1.18
CA ILE A 119 8.29 1.31 0.87
C ILE A 119 9.80 1.55 0.88
N ARG A 120 10.25 2.69 0.34
CA ARG A 120 11.67 3.06 0.37
C ARG A 120 12.21 3.19 1.80
N LEU A 121 11.40 3.64 2.75
CA LEU A 121 11.81 3.69 4.16
C LEU A 121 11.95 2.29 4.77
N ALA A 122 11.06 1.36 4.41
CA ALA A 122 11.14 -0.02 4.88
C ALA A 122 12.35 -0.77 4.30
N LEU A 123 12.59 -0.65 2.99
CA LEU A 123 13.66 -1.38 2.30
C LEU A 123 15.06 -0.78 2.50
N HIS A 124 15.16 0.49 2.88
CA HIS A 124 16.43 1.16 3.13
C HIS A 124 16.49 1.66 4.58
N PRO A 125 16.89 0.79 5.53
CA PRO A 125 16.98 1.16 6.93
C PRO A 125 17.83 2.41 7.13
N GLN A 126 17.29 3.36 7.90
CA GLN A 126 18.00 4.53 8.39
C GLN A 126 18.02 4.46 9.92
N GLU A 127 19.02 5.10 10.54
CA GLU A 127 19.05 5.16 12.01
C GLU A 127 17.75 5.79 12.55
N PRO A 128 17.11 5.15 13.55
CA PRO A 128 15.88 5.65 14.15
C PRO A 128 16.17 6.98 14.83
N SER A 129 15.82 8.06 14.15
CA SER A 129 15.90 9.44 14.62
C SER A 129 14.51 10.04 14.78
N ALA A 130 14.38 11.11 15.56
CA ALA A 130 13.10 11.83 15.67
C ALA A 130 12.56 12.28 14.29
N LYS A 131 13.46 12.63 13.36
CA LYS A 131 13.09 12.98 11.98
C LYS A 131 12.60 11.77 11.18
N PHE A 132 13.20 10.60 11.38
CA PHE A 132 12.78 9.35 10.76
C PHE A 132 11.36 8.98 11.21
N VAL A 133 11.13 8.92 12.52
CA VAL A 133 9.82 8.57 13.11
C VAL A 133 8.73 9.57 12.67
N GLN A 134 9.05 10.86 12.63
CA GLN A 134 8.12 11.88 12.14
C GLN A 134 7.77 11.67 10.66
N LYS A 135 8.78 11.36 9.82
CA LYS A 135 8.60 11.11 8.39
C LYS A 135 7.76 9.85 8.14
N GLU A 136 8.06 8.76 8.84
CA GLU A 136 7.31 7.51 8.78
C GLU A 136 5.83 7.75 9.13
N ARG A 137 5.55 8.39 10.27
CA ARG A 137 4.19 8.69 10.72
C ARG A 137 3.42 9.53 9.70
N LYS A 138 4.07 10.56 9.14
CA LYS A 138 3.48 11.43 8.12
C LYS A 138 3.10 10.64 6.88
N LEU A 139 4.02 9.85 6.32
CA LEU A 139 3.78 9.05 5.13
C LEU A 139 2.69 8.02 5.34
N LYS A 140 2.65 7.36 6.50
CA LYS A 140 1.60 6.41 6.85
C LYS A 140 0.22 7.09 6.88
N GLN A 141 0.12 8.27 7.50
CA GLN A 141 -1.13 9.02 7.56
C GLN A 141 -1.60 9.48 6.17
N GLU A 142 -0.68 10.01 5.35
CA GLU A 142 -0.96 10.44 3.99
C GLU A 142 -1.41 9.26 3.10
N LEU A 143 -0.72 8.12 3.21
CA LEU A 143 -1.07 6.92 2.46
C LEU A 143 -2.44 6.38 2.85
N ASN A 144 -2.72 6.24 4.14
CA ASN A 144 -4.02 5.76 4.62
C ASN A 144 -5.16 6.68 4.19
N SER A 145 -4.94 7.99 4.23
CA SER A 145 -5.93 8.98 3.80
C SER A 145 -6.21 8.85 2.30
N SER A 146 -5.16 8.71 1.49
CA SER A 146 -5.27 8.58 0.03
C SER A 146 -5.93 7.25 -0.37
N LEU A 147 -5.57 6.13 0.26
CA LEU A 147 -6.19 4.84 0.03
C LEU A 147 -7.66 4.81 0.46
N ALA A 148 -8.03 5.53 1.53
CA ALA A 148 -9.42 5.68 1.93
C ALA A 148 -10.24 6.46 0.89
N LEU A 149 -9.67 7.50 0.28
CA LEU A 149 -10.31 8.23 -0.82
C LEU A 149 -10.57 7.28 -2.00
N VAL A 150 -9.56 6.55 -2.46
CA VAL A 150 -9.70 5.57 -3.55
C VAL A 150 -10.80 4.55 -3.25
N LYS A 151 -10.80 3.99 -2.03
CA LYS A 151 -11.82 3.02 -1.60
C LYS A 151 -13.22 3.62 -1.63
N ASN A 152 -13.39 4.85 -1.15
CA ASN A 152 -14.68 5.52 -1.11
C ASN A 152 -15.18 5.81 -2.53
N SER A 153 -14.33 6.33 -3.41
CA SER A 153 -14.67 6.58 -4.81
C SER A 153 -15.08 5.30 -5.54
N ILE A 154 -14.44 4.16 -5.26
CA ILE A 154 -14.82 2.86 -5.84
C ILE A 154 -16.14 2.33 -5.27
N THR A 155 -16.45 2.61 -4.00
CA THR A 155 -17.65 2.06 -3.31
C THR A 155 -18.92 2.85 -3.60
N GLN A 156 -18.79 4.11 -4.04
CA GLN A 156 -19.92 5.01 -4.35
C GLN A 156 -20.45 4.87 -5.79
N LEU A 157 -19.85 3.98 -6.60
CA LEU A 157 -20.29 3.58 -7.94
C LEU A 157 -21.37 2.48 -7.86
#